data_AF-A0A3A9YWJ5-F1
#
_entry.id   AF-A0A3A9YWJ5-F1
#
_cell.length_a   1.000
_cell.length_b   1.000
_cell.length_c   1.000
_cell.angle_alpha   90.00
_cell.angle_beta   90.00
_cell.angle_gamma   90.00
#
_symmetry.space_group_name_H-M   'P 1'
#
loop_
_entity.id
_entity.type
_entity.pdbx_description
1 polymer ?
#
loop_
_entity_poly.entity_id
_entity_poly.type
_entity_poly.pdbx_seq_one_letter_code
_entity_poly.pdbx_strand_id
1 'polypeptide(L)'
;MEFVCAYDFHNQYGELIFQKLRYRLVEGDGRDKELFYRQPRGERSWSPRKPWNADAYLYRLPDVLRAVRQGRAVWWVEGEKDADVARQHGLIATSHHGGAGKVYPEQCRWLMGAAYVYVVADRDIPGYYDAACRLDGLMQYAGLAREQIKVLRSPAGNDLADHYAAGLGRRDWRVVNEQRLREQAAQYSAQIAAQHGYGWIGAL
;
A
#
# COMPACT_ATOMS: atom_id res chain seq x y z
N MET A 1 14.49 7.94 18.95
CA MET A 1 13.33 7.45 18.18
C MET A 1 12.32 6.83 19.12
N GLU A 2 11.03 6.92 18.79
CA GLU A 2 9.93 6.42 19.63
C GLU A 2 9.13 5.37 18.87
N PHE A 3 8.77 4.26 19.52
CA PHE A 3 7.92 3.25 18.90
C PHE A 3 6.51 3.80 18.69
N VAL A 4 5.96 3.62 17.48
CA VAL A 4 4.61 4.07 17.12
C VAL A 4 3.66 2.88 17.06
N CYS A 5 3.98 1.88 16.24
CA CYS A 5 3.12 0.73 16.01
C CYS A 5 3.87 -0.42 15.33
N ALA A 6 3.25 -1.61 15.34
CA ALA A 6 3.64 -2.77 14.56
C ALA A 6 2.52 -3.11 13.58
N TYR A 7 2.84 -3.23 12.30
CA TYR A 7 1.92 -3.69 11.26
C TYR A 7 2.11 -5.17 11.02
N ASP A 8 1.05 -5.94 11.25
CA ASP A 8 1.07 -7.40 11.22
C ASP A 8 0.70 -7.94 9.83
N PHE A 9 1.67 -8.55 9.16
CA PHE A 9 1.48 -9.20 7.88
C PHE A 9 1.17 -10.68 8.10
N HIS A 10 -0.03 -11.06 7.69
CA HIS A 10 -0.54 -12.42 7.80
C HIS A 10 -0.60 -13.10 6.44
N ASN A 11 -0.46 -14.42 6.42
CA ASN A 11 -0.74 -15.20 5.21
C ASN A 11 -2.25 -15.43 5.02
N GLN A 12 -2.60 -16.20 3.99
CA GLN A 12 -3.98 -16.53 3.65
C GLN A 12 -4.75 -17.33 4.72
N TYR A 13 -4.03 -17.97 5.65
CA TYR A 13 -4.62 -18.73 6.76
C TYR A 13 -4.75 -17.89 8.03
N GLY A 14 -4.30 -16.63 8.01
CA GLY A 14 -4.30 -15.76 9.19
C GLY A 14 -3.11 -15.99 10.12
N GLU A 15 -2.07 -16.69 9.67
CA GLU A 15 -0.84 -16.88 10.44
C GLU A 15 0.08 -15.66 10.27
N LEU A 16 0.64 -15.17 11.38
CA LEU A 16 1.56 -14.04 11.36
C LEU A 16 2.90 -14.44 10.72
N ILE A 17 3.26 -13.77 9.62
CA ILE A 17 4.52 -14.00 8.91
C ILE A 17 5.61 -13.05 9.40
N PHE A 18 5.30 -11.75 9.46
CA PHE A 18 6.23 -10.75 9.97
C PHE A 18 5.50 -9.51 10.45
N GLN A 19 6.22 -8.66 11.17
CA GLN A 19 5.79 -7.34 11.58
C GLN A 19 6.73 -6.29 11.00
N LYS A 20 6.14 -5.22 10.49
CA LYS A 20 6.83 -3.98 10.13
C LYS A 20 6.64 -2.99 11.28
N LEU A 21 7.71 -2.66 11.96
CA LEU A 21 7.72 -1.79 13.13
C LEU A 21 7.99 -0.35 12.68
N ARG A 22 7.11 0.58 13.03
CA ARG A 22 7.29 2.00 12.75
C ARG A 22 7.77 2.72 13.99
N TYR A 23 8.86 3.47 13.84
CA TYR A 23 9.35 4.40 14.84
C TYR A 23 9.29 5.83 14.31
N ARG A 24 8.91 6.77 15.16
CA ARG A 24 9.03 8.21 14.88
C ARG A 24 10.45 8.65 15.24
N LEU A 25 11.07 9.42 14.36
CA LEU A 25 12.34 10.08 14.66
C LEU A 25 12.05 11.42 15.34
N VAL A 26 12.65 11.63 16.52
CA VAL A 26 12.45 12.85 17.34
C VAL A 26 13.58 13.86 17.09
N GLU A 27 14.75 13.36 16.70
CA GLU A 27 15.93 14.09 16.28
C GLU A 27 16.55 13.31 15.11
N GLY A 28 17.13 13.99 14.11
CA GLY A 28 17.73 13.29 12.97
C GLY A 28 17.98 14.13 11.72
N ASP A 29 18.25 13.42 10.63
CA ASP A 29 18.68 13.90 9.30
C ASP A 29 17.55 14.47 8.41
N GLY A 30 16.39 14.81 9.00
CA GLY A 30 15.21 15.29 8.29
C GLY A 30 14.17 14.22 7.93
N ARG A 31 14.43 12.93 8.23
CA ARG A 31 13.43 11.86 8.11
C ARG A 31 12.39 11.89 9.25
N ASP A 32 11.14 11.56 8.95
CA ASP A 32 10.05 11.51 9.93
C ASP A 32 9.94 10.14 10.65
N LYS A 33 10.48 9.08 10.05
CA LYS A 33 10.28 7.70 10.48
C LYS A 33 11.48 6.79 10.19
N GLU A 34 11.57 5.73 10.98
CA GLU A 34 12.42 4.57 10.75
C GLU A 34 11.55 3.30 10.76
N LEU A 35 11.88 2.34 9.90
CA LEU A 35 11.14 1.08 9.77
C LEU A 35 12.04 -0.11 10.07
N PHE A 36 11.63 -0.94 11.03
CA PHE A 36 12.29 -2.20 11.35
C PHE A 36 11.38 -3.39 11.03
N TYR A 37 11.96 -4.58 10.98
CA TYR A 37 11.23 -5.80 10.69
C TYR A 37 11.54 -6.87 11.72
N ARG A 38 10.54 -7.67 12.06
CA ARG A 38 10.74 -8.90 12.81
C ARG A 38 9.80 -10.00 12.35
N GLN A 39 10.23 -11.24 12.48
CA GLN A 39 9.43 -12.43 12.18
C GLN A 39 9.46 -13.42 13.35
N PRO A 40 8.39 -14.21 13.58
CA PRO A 40 8.40 -15.25 14.59
C PRO A 40 9.50 -16.29 14.34
N ARG A 41 10.18 -16.75 15.39
CA ARG A 41 11.17 -17.86 15.37
C ARG A 41 10.75 -19.01 16.30
N GLY A 42 9.50 -19.00 16.77
CA GLY A 42 8.91 -19.89 17.78
C GLY A 42 7.89 -19.12 18.61
N GLU A 43 7.24 -19.77 19.58
CA GLU A 43 6.09 -19.21 20.32
C GLU A 43 6.37 -17.87 21.03
N ARG A 44 7.63 -17.61 21.44
CA ARG A 44 8.00 -16.39 22.20
C ARG A 44 9.29 -15.73 21.72
N SER A 45 9.77 -16.06 20.52
CA SER A 45 11.04 -15.54 20.01
C SER A 45 10.87 -14.84 18.67
N TRP A 46 11.62 -13.75 18.49
CA TRP A 46 11.59 -12.93 17.29
C TRP A 46 12.96 -12.89 16.64
N SER A 47 13.00 -13.00 15.31
CA SER A 47 14.18 -12.69 14.50
C SER A 47 14.03 -11.27 13.94
N PRO A 48 14.99 -10.34 14.17
CA PRO A 48 14.92 -8.95 13.69
C PRO A 48 15.30 -8.85 12.20
N ARG A 49 14.68 -9.69 11.36
CA ARG A 49 14.96 -9.77 9.93
C ARG A 49 13.66 -9.63 9.16
N LYS A 50 13.72 -8.90 8.05
CA LYS A 50 12.68 -8.96 7.02
C LYS A 50 12.71 -10.36 6.38
N PRO A 51 11.58 -11.09 6.29
CA PRO A 51 11.56 -12.35 5.55
C PRO A 51 11.83 -12.10 4.06
N TRP A 52 12.45 -13.07 3.39
CA TRP A 52 12.82 -12.95 1.97
C TRP A 52 11.60 -12.77 1.05
N ASN A 53 10.44 -13.28 1.47
CA ASN A 53 9.17 -13.20 0.73
C ASN A 53 8.20 -12.14 1.29
N ALA A 54 8.66 -11.18 2.11
CA ALA A 54 7.76 -10.14 2.66
C ALA A 54 7.00 -9.39 1.57
N ASP A 55 7.63 -9.18 0.41
CA ASP A 55 7.06 -8.48 -0.72
C ASP A 55 5.92 -9.27 -1.42
N ALA A 56 5.69 -10.54 -1.08
CA ALA A 56 4.57 -11.33 -1.61
C ALA A 56 3.24 -11.09 -0.88
N TYR A 57 3.24 -10.41 0.27
CA TYR A 57 2.07 -10.27 1.12
C TYR A 57 1.48 -8.86 1.08
N LEU A 58 0.15 -8.82 1.09
CA LEU A 58 -0.63 -7.62 1.33
C LEU A 58 -0.86 -7.43 2.84
N TYR A 59 -0.84 -6.18 3.30
CA TYR A 59 -1.23 -5.86 4.66
C TYR A 59 -2.71 -6.20 4.87
N ARG A 60 -3.04 -6.94 5.93
CA ARG A 60 -4.41 -7.43 6.20
C ARG A 60 -4.96 -8.36 5.12
N LEU A 61 -4.10 -9.17 4.49
CA LEU A 61 -4.47 -10.15 3.47
C LEU A 61 -5.73 -10.99 3.80
N PRO A 62 -5.94 -11.53 5.02
CA PRO A 62 -7.17 -12.27 5.33
C PRO A 62 -8.47 -11.47 5.10
N ASP A 63 -8.44 -10.15 5.34
CA ASP A 63 -9.59 -9.27 5.11
C ASP A 63 -9.83 -9.04 3.62
N VAL A 64 -8.75 -8.92 2.84
CA VAL A 64 -8.79 -8.82 1.37
C VAL A 64 -9.46 -10.07 0.78
N LEU A 65 -9.00 -11.26 1.17
CA LEU A 65 -9.55 -12.53 0.70
C LEU A 65 -11.03 -12.69 1.05
N ARG A 66 -11.42 -12.25 2.26
CA ARG A 66 -12.82 -12.23 2.68
C ARG A 66 -13.65 -11.28 1.81
N ALA A 67 -13.13 -10.10 1.50
CA ALA A 67 -13.80 -9.12 0.64
C ALA A 67 -14.03 -9.66 -0.76
N VAL A 68 -12.99 -10.26 -1.35
CA VAL A 68 -13.04 -10.92 -2.66
C VAL A 68 -14.14 -11.98 -2.69
N ARG A 69 -14.14 -12.89 -1.71
CA ARG A 69 -15.17 -13.94 -1.58
C ARG A 69 -16.59 -13.39 -1.43
N GLN A 70 -16.74 -12.22 -0.82
CA GLN A 70 -18.04 -11.57 -0.57
C GLN A 70 -18.45 -10.60 -1.68
N GLY A 71 -17.66 -10.46 -2.76
CA GLY A 71 -17.92 -9.47 -3.81
C GLY A 71 -17.86 -8.03 -3.33
N ARG A 72 -17.14 -7.75 -2.23
CA ARG A 72 -16.99 -6.40 -1.66
C ARG A 72 -15.78 -5.70 -2.27
N ALA A 73 -15.87 -4.38 -2.40
CA ALA A 73 -14.77 -3.57 -2.90
C ALA A 73 -13.59 -3.53 -1.93
N VAL A 74 -12.37 -3.59 -2.47
CA VAL A 74 -11.11 -3.44 -1.72
C VAL A 74 -10.47 -2.09 -2.05
N TRP A 75 -10.01 -1.37 -1.04
CA TRP A 75 -9.25 -0.13 -1.17
C TRP A 75 -7.77 -0.45 -1.04
N TRP A 76 -7.01 -0.32 -2.12
CA TRP A 76 -5.56 -0.47 -2.11
C TRP A 76 -4.94 0.92 -1.97
N VAL A 77 -4.37 1.21 -0.80
CA VAL A 77 -3.66 2.45 -0.46
C VAL A 77 -2.15 2.21 -0.43
N GLU A 78 -1.33 3.26 -0.44
CA GLU A 78 0.13 3.12 -0.46
C GLU A 78 0.70 2.61 0.88
N GLY A 79 0.22 3.13 2.02
CA GLY A 79 0.76 2.84 3.35
C GLY A 79 -0.14 2.07 4.30
N GLU A 80 0.45 1.33 5.26
CA GLU A 80 -0.31 0.59 6.27
C GLU A 80 -1.08 1.54 7.21
N LYS A 81 -0.51 2.72 7.49
CA LYS A 81 -1.18 3.81 8.26
C LYS A 81 -2.51 4.19 7.61
N ASP A 82 -2.50 4.39 6.30
CA ASP A 82 -3.70 4.73 5.52
C ASP A 82 -4.71 3.57 5.53
N ALA A 83 -4.23 2.34 5.43
CA ALA A 83 -5.11 1.17 5.49
C ALA A 83 -5.83 1.07 6.84
N ASP A 84 -5.15 1.43 7.93
CA ASP A 84 -5.74 1.49 9.27
C ASP A 84 -6.75 2.63 9.40
N VAL A 85 -6.46 3.83 8.87
CA VAL A 85 -7.43 4.95 8.87
C VAL A 85 -8.67 4.59 8.04
N ALA A 86 -8.48 4.03 6.84
CA ALA A 86 -9.59 3.59 5.99
C ALA A 86 -10.50 2.59 6.71
N ARG A 87 -9.93 1.68 7.51
CA ARG A 87 -10.67 0.74 8.35
C ARG A 87 -11.52 1.43 9.40
N GLN A 88 -10.98 2.45 10.06
CA GLN A 88 -11.72 3.24 11.06
C GLN A 88 -12.97 3.89 10.44
N HIS A 89 -12.93 4.17 9.14
CA HIS A 89 -14.06 4.67 8.36
C HIS A 89 -14.87 3.58 7.63
N GLY A 90 -14.73 2.31 8.04
CA GLY A 90 -15.56 1.18 7.58
C GLY A 90 -15.19 0.64 6.19
N LEU A 91 -14.04 1.02 5.64
CA LEU A 91 -13.54 0.50 4.38
C LEU A 91 -12.73 -0.79 4.59
N ILE A 92 -12.80 -1.71 3.62
CA ILE A 92 -11.85 -2.83 3.55
C ILE A 92 -10.64 -2.32 2.78
N ALA A 93 -9.52 -2.13 3.48
CA ALA A 93 -8.33 -1.55 2.92
C ALA A 93 -7.08 -2.38 3.19
N THR A 94 -6.14 -2.29 2.25
CA THR A 94 -4.85 -2.98 2.23
C THR A 94 -3.79 -2.04 1.66
N SER A 95 -2.52 -2.34 1.95
CA SER A 95 -1.36 -1.77 1.26
C SER A 95 -0.39 -2.87 0.86
N HIS A 96 0.52 -2.58 -0.06
CA HIS A 96 1.67 -3.44 -0.36
C HIS A 96 2.86 -3.10 0.53
N HIS A 97 3.75 -4.07 0.68
CA HIS A 97 5.02 -3.84 1.33
C HIS A 97 5.99 -3.10 0.39
N GLY A 98 6.79 -2.19 0.95
CA GLY A 98 7.99 -1.66 0.27
C GLY A 98 7.90 -0.22 -0.26
N GLY A 99 6.71 0.37 -0.29
CA GLY A 99 6.47 1.75 -0.73
C GLY A 99 6.33 1.90 -2.25
N ALA A 100 6.34 3.15 -2.72
CA ALA A 100 6.09 3.50 -4.11
C ALA A 100 6.88 2.66 -5.13
N GLY A 101 6.17 2.09 -6.11
CA GLY A 101 6.74 1.34 -7.22
C GLY A 101 7.13 -0.10 -6.90
N LYS A 102 6.99 -0.56 -5.65
CA LYS A 102 7.32 -1.92 -5.23
C LYS A 102 6.11 -2.86 -5.30
N VAL A 103 5.47 -2.85 -6.46
CA VAL A 103 4.30 -3.68 -6.76
C VAL A 103 4.77 -5.00 -7.38
N TYR A 104 4.43 -6.11 -6.73
CA TYR A 104 4.85 -7.45 -7.18
C TYR A 104 3.66 -8.26 -7.71
N PRO A 105 3.88 -9.19 -8.66
CA PRO A 105 2.83 -10.04 -9.20
C PRO A 105 2.05 -10.80 -8.13
N GLU A 106 2.74 -11.31 -7.10
CA GLU A 106 2.15 -12.05 -5.98
C GLU A 106 1.11 -11.21 -5.23
N GLN A 107 1.40 -9.94 -4.99
CA GLN A 107 0.50 -9.00 -4.32
C GLN A 107 -0.79 -8.82 -5.13
N CYS A 108 -0.65 -8.67 -6.45
CA CYS A 108 -1.79 -8.51 -7.36
C CYS A 108 -2.65 -9.77 -7.42
N ARG A 109 -2.04 -10.97 -7.46
CA ARG A 109 -2.77 -12.25 -7.51
C ARG A 109 -3.71 -12.46 -6.33
N TRP A 110 -3.44 -11.87 -5.16
CA TRP A 110 -4.36 -11.93 -4.01
C TRP A 110 -5.70 -11.22 -4.25
N LEU A 111 -5.78 -10.36 -5.26
CA LEU A 111 -7.00 -9.64 -5.67
C LEU A 111 -7.68 -10.26 -6.89
N MET A 112 -7.22 -11.43 -7.35
CA MET A 112 -7.90 -12.18 -8.40
C MET A 112 -9.35 -12.49 -7.98
N GLY A 113 -10.29 -12.20 -8.87
CA GLY A 113 -11.73 -12.37 -8.60
C GLY A 113 -12.36 -11.25 -7.76
N ALA A 114 -11.61 -10.20 -7.39
CA ALA A 114 -12.20 -9.03 -6.75
C ALA A 114 -13.29 -8.42 -7.65
N ALA A 115 -14.47 -8.17 -7.08
CA ALA A 115 -15.54 -7.49 -7.81
C ALA A 115 -15.15 -6.05 -8.16
N TYR A 116 -14.42 -5.38 -7.25
CA TYR A 116 -13.99 -4.00 -7.43
C TYR A 116 -12.74 -3.66 -6.61
N VAL A 117 -11.83 -2.89 -7.19
CA VAL A 117 -10.65 -2.36 -6.49
C VAL A 117 -10.55 -0.84 -6.67
N TYR A 118 -10.46 -0.12 -5.56
CA TYR A 118 -10.13 1.31 -5.53
C TYR A 118 -8.64 1.47 -5.23
N VAL A 119 -7.87 1.93 -6.21
CA VAL A 119 -6.46 2.26 -6.03
C VAL A 119 -6.37 3.72 -5.60
N VAL A 120 -5.92 3.99 -4.38
CA VAL A 120 -5.73 5.37 -3.89
C VAL A 120 -4.30 5.79 -4.21
N ALA A 121 -4.18 6.87 -4.99
CA ALA A 121 -2.92 7.52 -5.30
C ALA A 121 -2.67 8.65 -4.30
N ASP A 122 -1.49 8.64 -3.69
CA ASP A 122 -0.97 9.80 -2.97
C ASP A 122 -0.77 10.95 -3.97
N ARG A 123 -0.97 12.19 -3.50
CA ARG A 123 -1.07 13.36 -4.38
C ARG A 123 0.29 13.98 -4.71
N ASP A 124 1.26 13.13 -5.01
CA ASP A 124 2.63 13.46 -5.41
C ASP A 124 3.12 12.55 -6.56
N ILE A 125 4.27 12.88 -7.15
CA ILE A 125 4.80 12.16 -8.33
C ILE A 125 5.04 10.66 -8.03
N PRO A 126 5.70 10.26 -6.92
CA PRO A 126 5.84 8.85 -6.56
C PRO A 126 4.49 8.14 -6.40
N GLY A 127 3.50 8.78 -5.78
CA GLY A 127 2.16 8.22 -5.57
C GLY A 127 1.40 7.95 -6.87
N TYR A 128 1.49 8.86 -7.86
CA TYR A 128 0.92 8.61 -9.19
C TYR A 128 1.65 7.47 -9.93
N TYR A 129 2.97 7.39 -9.82
CA TYR A 129 3.74 6.28 -10.39
C TYR A 129 3.35 4.94 -9.77
N ASP A 130 3.29 4.87 -8.44
CA ASP A 130 2.88 3.68 -7.72
C ASP A 130 1.44 3.24 -8.05
N ALA A 131 0.50 4.18 -8.14
CA ALA A 131 -0.86 3.90 -8.54
C ALA A 131 -0.96 3.38 -9.99
N ALA A 132 -0.11 3.87 -10.90
CA ALA A 132 -0.02 3.33 -12.25
C ALA A 132 0.52 1.88 -12.25
N CYS A 133 1.56 1.59 -11.47
CA CYS A 133 2.08 0.22 -11.31
C CYS A 133 1.03 -0.72 -10.72
N ARG A 134 0.25 -0.29 -9.71
CA ARG A 134 -0.86 -1.08 -9.15
C ARG A 134 -1.97 -1.31 -10.17
N LEU A 135 -2.34 -0.30 -10.95
CA LEU A 135 -3.33 -0.44 -12.04
C LEU A 135 -2.88 -1.51 -13.04
N ASP A 136 -1.64 -1.41 -13.54
CA ASP A 136 -1.10 -2.35 -14.52
C ASP A 136 -0.99 -3.76 -13.94
N GLY A 137 -0.47 -3.89 -12.71
CA GLY A 137 -0.33 -5.16 -12.03
C GLY A 137 -1.67 -5.86 -11.77
N LEU A 138 -2.72 -5.11 -11.42
CA LEU A 138 -4.06 -5.66 -11.27
C LEU A 138 -4.62 -6.18 -12.60
N MET A 139 -4.44 -5.44 -13.69
CA MET A 139 -4.89 -5.87 -15.01
C MET A 139 -4.12 -7.10 -15.48
N GLN A 140 -2.79 -7.07 -15.34
CA GLN A 140 -1.91 -8.11 -15.87
C GLN A 140 -1.91 -9.39 -15.04
N TYR A 141 -1.83 -9.29 -13.71
CA TYR A 141 -1.59 -10.45 -12.83
C TYR A 141 -2.83 -10.88 -12.04
N ALA A 142 -3.75 -9.96 -11.74
CA ALA A 142 -5.02 -10.30 -11.10
C ALA A 142 -6.13 -10.60 -12.13
N GLY A 143 -5.92 -10.23 -13.40
CA GLY A 143 -6.88 -10.44 -14.49
C GLY A 143 -8.14 -9.58 -14.36
N LEU A 144 -8.07 -8.47 -13.63
CA LEU A 144 -9.21 -7.58 -13.47
C LEU A 144 -9.42 -6.72 -14.72
N ALA A 145 -10.66 -6.61 -15.16
CA ALA A 145 -11.03 -5.69 -16.23
C ALA A 145 -10.88 -4.23 -15.77
N ARG A 146 -10.64 -3.33 -16.72
CA ARG A 146 -10.38 -1.92 -16.43
C ARG A 146 -11.53 -1.25 -15.68
N GLU A 147 -12.76 -1.65 -15.93
CA GLU A 147 -13.99 -1.13 -15.32
C GLU A 147 -14.11 -1.52 -13.84
N GLN A 148 -13.47 -2.62 -13.44
CA GLN A 148 -13.41 -3.11 -12.05
C GLN A 148 -12.42 -2.32 -11.19
N ILE A 149 -11.63 -1.43 -11.80
CA ILE A 149 -10.58 -0.66 -11.12
C ILE A 149 -10.87 0.83 -11.23
N LYS A 150 -10.85 1.54 -10.09
CA LYS A 150 -10.84 3.02 -10.07
C LYS A 150 -9.61 3.52 -9.36
N VAL A 151 -8.84 4.34 -10.06
CA VAL A 151 -7.78 5.13 -9.44
C VAL A 151 -8.40 6.41 -8.88
N LEU A 152 -8.20 6.64 -7.59
CA LEU A 152 -8.77 7.73 -6.82
C LEU A 152 -7.65 8.60 -6.24
N ARG A 153 -7.94 9.88 -6.06
CA ARG A 153 -7.11 10.81 -5.29
C ARG A 153 -7.98 11.66 -4.39
N SER A 154 -7.40 12.15 -3.29
CA SER A 154 -8.08 13.10 -2.43
C SER A 154 -8.13 14.49 -3.09
N PRO A 155 -9.25 15.24 -2.97
CA PRO A 155 -9.29 16.63 -3.42
C PRO A 155 -8.48 17.58 -2.52
N ALA A 156 -8.20 17.22 -1.26
CA ALA A 156 -7.38 17.97 -0.31
C ALA A 156 -6.46 17.02 0.49
N GLY A 157 -5.29 17.48 0.92
CA GLY A 157 -4.29 16.59 1.55
C GLY A 157 -3.51 15.70 0.58
N ASN A 158 -2.47 15.01 1.06
CA ASN A 158 -1.62 14.17 0.23
C ASN A 158 -2.16 12.74 0.09
N ASP A 159 -2.45 12.10 1.23
CA ASP A 159 -2.78 10.68 1.33
C ASP A 159 -4.23 10.46 1.82
N LEU A 160 -4.59 9.20 2.14
CA LEU A 160 -5.92 8.88 2.68
C LEU A 160 -6.10 9.36 4.11
N ALA A 161 -5.06 9.31 4.94
CA ALA A 161 -5.12 9.86 6.29
C ALA A 161 -5.45 11.37 6.25
N ASP A 162 -4.81 12.14 5.37
CA ASP A 162 -5.06 13.57 5.19
C ASP A 162 -6.47 13.84 4.66
N HIS A 163 -7.01 12.99 3.78
CA HIS A 163 -8.39 13.08 3.30
C HIS A 163 -9.39 13.11 4.47
N TYR A 164 -9.29 12.12 5.36
CA TYR A 164 -10.19 12.03 6.50
C TYR A 164 -9.88 13.08 7.58
N ALA A 165 -8.62 13.44 7.77
CA ALA A 165 -8.23 14.54 8.67
C ALA A 165 -8.79 15.90 8.20
N ALA A 166 -8.95 16.10 6.90
CA ALA A 166 -9.60 17.28 6.31
C ALA A 166 -11.14 17.25 6.42
N GLY A 167 -11.72 16.25 7.09
CA GLY A 167 -13.18 16.10 7.25
C GLY A 167 -13.90 15.61 6.00
N LEU A 168 -13.16 15.11 5.00
CA LEU A 168 -13.73 14.59 3.76
C LEU A 168 -14.20 13.14 3.95
N GLY A 169 -15.30 12.80 3.30
CA GLY A 169 -15.91 11.49 3.37
C GLY A 169 -15.76 10.68 2.08
N ARG A 170 -16.28 9.45 2.11
CA ARG A 170 -16.20 8.49 1.00
C ARG A 170 -16.69 9.04 -0.36
N ARG A 171 -17.56 10.05 -0.38
CA ARG A 171 -18.10 10.65 -1.62
C ARG A 171 -17.21 11.73 -2.23
N ASP A 172 -16.19 12.19 -1.50
CA ASP A 172 -15.37 13.32 -1.90
C ASP A 172 -14.16 12.91 -2.75
N TRP A 173 -13.84 11.61 -2.78
CA TRP A 173 -12.79 11.05 -3.64
C TRP A 173 -13.00 11.42 -5.11
N ARG A 174 -11.90 11.80 -5.78
CA ARG A 174 -11.91 12.17 -7.20
C ARG A 174 -11.26 11.07 -8.02
N VAL A 175 -11.95 10.64 -9.07
CA VAL A 175 -11.37 9.71 -10.04
C VAL A 175 -10.22 10.42 -10.76
N VAL A 176 -9.06 9.76 -10.80
CA VAL A 176 -7.93 10.20 -11.60
C VAL A 176 -8.18 9.71 -13.03
N ASN A 177 -8.25 10.64 -13.97
CA ASN A 177 -8.28 10.28 -15.39
C ASN A 177 -6.97 9.55 -15.74
N GLU A 178 -7.06 8.49 -16.55
CA GLU A 178 -5.91 7.64 -16.84
C GLU A 178 -4.80 8.37 -17.60
N GLN A 179 -5.12 9.24 -18.57
CA GLN A 179 -4.11 10.04 -19.25
C GLN A 179 -3.33 10.88 -18.24
N ARG A 180 -4.02 11.56 -17.32
CA ARG A 180 -3.38 12.33 -16.25
C ARG A 180 -2.53 11.45 -15.34
N LEU A 181 -3.02 10.25 -14.98
CA LEU A 181 -2.25 9.30 -14.18
C LEU A 181 -0.93 8.96 -14.87
N ARG A 182 -0.96 8.63 -16.17
CA ARG A 182 0.23 8.29 -16.95
C ARG A 182 1.17 9.49 -17.11
N GLU A 183 0.65 10.68 -17.37
CA GLU A 183 1.44 11.92 -17.48
C GLU A 183 2.19 12.27 -16.18
N GLN A 184 1.55 12.07 -15.03
CA GLN A 184 2.19 12.29 -13.72
C GLN A 184 3.19 11.16 -13.40
N ALA A 185 2.81 9.91 -13.65
CA ALA A 185 3.68 8.76 -13.44
C ALA A 185 4.96 8.84 -14.30
N ALA A 186 4.86 9.34 -15.54
CA ALA A 186 6.00 9.52 -16.44
C ALA A 186 7.02 10.56 -15.95
N GLN A 187 6.64 11.43 -15.02
CA GLN A 187 7.59 12.37 -14.40
C GLN A 187 8.49 11.67 -13.38
N TYR A 188 8.12 10.48 -12.90
CA TYR A 188 8.93 9.73 -11.96
C TYR A 188 10.23 9.23 -12.62
N SER A 189 11.36 9.66 -12.06
CA SER A 189 12.70 9.31 -12.55
C SER A 189 13.52 8.64 -11.45
N ALA A 190 14.62 7.99 -11.82
CA ALA A 190 15.56 7.42 -10.84
C ALA A 190 16.11 8.48 -9.86
N GLN A 191 16.23 9.74 -10.31
CA GLN A 191 16.62 10.87 -9.46
C GLN A 191 15.54 11.20 -8.42
N ILE A 192 14.27 11.19 -8.82
CA ILE A 192 13.13 11.37 -7.91
C ILE A 192 13.05 10.19 -6.93
N ALA A 193 13.25 8.97 -7.41
CA ALA A 193 13.30 7.77 -6.55
C ALA A 193 14.37 7.91 -5.44
N ALA A 194 15.58 8.34 -5.82
CA ALA A 194 16.68 8.57 -4.88
C ALA A 194 16.38 9.69 -3.86
N GLN A 195 15.76 10.79 -4.29
CA GLN A 195 15.39 11.92 -3.41
C GLN A 195 14.36 11.53 -2.34
N HIS A 196 13.45 10.60 -2.64
CA HIS A 196 12.42 10.14 -1.71
C HIS A 196 12.84 8.89 -0.91
N GLY A 197 14.12 8.51 -0.94
CA GLY A 197 14.63 7.35 -0.20
C GLY A 197 14.18 6.00 -0.76
N TYR A 198 13.62 5.97 -1.97
CA TYR A 198 13.27 4.75 -2.68
C TYR A 198 14.47 4.28 -3.49
N GLY A 199 15.35 3.53 -2.83
CA GLY A 199 16.42 2.82 -3.51
C GLY A 199 15.85 1.76 -4.45
N TRP A 200 15.93 2.00 -5.76
CA TRP A 200 15.75 0.97 -6.78
C TRP A 200 16.95 0.02 -6.70
N ILE A 201 16.79 -1.12 -6.02
CA ILE A 201 17.70 -2.25 -6.19
C ILE A 201 17.07 -3.09 -7.30
N GLY A 202 17.30 -2.66 -8.54
CA GLY A 202 16.80 -3.33 -9.72
C GLY A 202 17.53 -4.64 -10.01
N ALA A 203 16.76 -5.57 -10.57
CA ALA A 203 17.15 -6.63 -11.50
C ALA A 203 18.29 -7.57 -11.09
N LEU A 204 17.90 -8.80 -10.73
CA LEU A 204 18.47 -10.00 -11.36
C LEU A 204 17.33 -10.79 -12.01
#